data_AF-A0A9N9NZS1-F1
#
_entry.id   AF-A0A9N9NZS1-F1
#
_cell.length_a   1.000
_cell.length_b   1.000
_cell.length_c   1.000
_cell.angle_alpha   90.00
_cell.angle_beta   90.00
_cell.angle_gamma   90.00
#
_symmetry.space_group_name_H-M   'P 1'
#
loop_
_entity.id
_entity.type
_entity.pdbx_description
1 polymer ?
#
loop_
_entity_poly.entity_id
_entity_poly.type
_entity_poly.pdbx_seq_one_letter_code
_entity_poly.pdbx_strand_id
1 'polypeptide(L)'
;MYGNNIRQDMCFPMDYKIPELRGEPKGLQEILKERKLWRDGMKLKCKGGCEEGSINCCARTAMANQPDFKAQRGKLEEAIILANHE
;
A
#
# COMPACT_ATOMS: atom_id res chain seq x y z
N MET A 1 2.34 3.76 13.86
CA MET A 1 3.60 3.31 13.21
C MET A 1 3.17 2.32 12.13
N TYR A 2 3.55 2.55 10.86
CA TYR A 2 3.19 1.68 9.74
C TYR A 2 4.44 0.91 9.26
N GLY A 3 4.26 -0.31 8.77
CA GLY A 3 5.35 -1.28 8.56
C GLY A 3 5.62 -2.12 9.82
N ASN A 4 5.94 -3.40 9.64
CA ASN A 4 5.98 -4.49 10.66
C ASN A 4 4.68 -5.29 10.81
N ASN A 5 4.03 -5.69 9.71
CA ASN A 5 2.77 -6.47 9.71
C ASN A 5 1.56 -5.75 10.35
N ILE A 6 1.68 -4.46 10.61
CA ILE A 6 0.52 -3.63 10.98
C ILE A 6 -0.25 -3.30 9.70
N ARG A 7 -1.52 -3.68 9.66
CA ARG A 7 -2.41 -3.45 8.52
C ARG A 7 -2.51 -1.95 8.22
N GLN A 8 -2.39 -1.60 6.95
CA GLN A 8 -2.58 -0.23 6.48
C GLN A 8 -4.06 0.16 6.46
N ASP A 9 -4.40 1.29 7.08
CA ASP A 9 -5.69 1.94 6.84
C ASP A 9 -5.69 2.62 5.48
N MET A 10 -6.62 2.17 4.63
CA MET A 10 -6.73 2.60 3.24
C MET A 10 -7.64 3.81 3.05
N CYS A 11 -8.36 4.25 4.08
CA CYS A 11 -9.18 5.46 4.07
C CYS A 11 -8.69 6.44 5.13
N PHE A 12 -8.93 7.73 4.93
CA PHE A 12 -8.73 8.72 5.98
C PHE A 12 -9.73 8.52 7.11
N PRO A 13 -9.33 8.83 8.36
CA PRO A 13 -10.22 8.69 9.49
C PRO A 13 -11.36 9.73 9.44
N MET A 14 -12.46 9.46 10.15
CA MET A 14 -13.64 10.35 10.15
C MET A 14 -13.38 11.69 10.83
N ASP A 15 -12.32 11.81 11.62
CA ASP A 15 -11.87 13.04 12.29
C ASP A 15 -10.75 13.76 11.52
N TYR A 16 -10.51 13.40 10.24
CA TYR A 16 -9.44 13.97 9.45
C TYR A 16 -9.58 15.51 9.30
N LYS A 17 -8.42 16.18 9.31
CA LYS A 17 -8.29 17.65 9.31
C LYS A 17 -8.96 18.34 8.12
N ILE A 18 -9.03 17.68 6.97
CA ILE A 18 -9.69 18.16 5.75
C ILE A 18 -11.04 17.45 5.67
N PRO A 19 -12.17 18.13 5.90
CA PRO A 19 -13.49 17.49 5.97
C PRO A 19 -13.87 16.68 4.74
N GLU A 20 -13.48 17.14 3.55
CA GLU A 20 -13.80 16.53 2.26
C GLU A 20 -13.09 15.20 2.03
N LEU A 21 -12.04 14.92 2.80
CA LEU A 21 -11.27 13.68 2.70
C LEU A 21 -11.68 12.66 3.76
N ARG A 22 -12.55 13.00 4.72
CA ARG A 22 -12.93 12.08 5.81
C ARG A 22 -13.62 10.84 5.25
N GLY A 23 -13.12 9.66 5.58
CA GLY A 23 -13.63 8.38 5.07
C GLY A 23 -13.24 8.06 3.62
N GLU A 24 -12.66 9.01 2.90
CA GLU A 24 -12.24 8.83 1.51
C GLU A 24 -10.99 7.95 1.40
N PRO A 25 -10.83 7.21 0.29
CA PRO A 25 -9.66 6.37 0.06
C PRO A 25 -8.38 7.20 -0.08
N LYS A 26 -7.30 6.71 0.53
CA LYS A 26 -5.95 7.27 0.41
C LYS A 26 -5.29 6.82 -0.89
N GLY A 27 -4.66 7.76 -1.58
CA GLY A 27 -3.75 7.44 -2.68
C GLY A 27 -2.43 6.84 -2.20
N LEU A 28 -1.69 6.19 -3.11
CA LEU A 28 -0.37 5.62 -2.82
C LEU A 28 0.62 6.65 -2.28
N GLN A 29 0.52 7.90 -2.73
CA GLN A 29 1.37 8.99 -2.24
C GLN A 29 1.19 9.21 -0.74
N GLU A 30 -0.05 9.32 -0.26
CA GLU A 30 -0.32 9.59 1.16
C GLU A 30 0.09 8.40 2.03
N ILE A 31 -0.19 7.17 1.58
CA ILE A 31 0.26 5.95 2.28
C ILE A 31 1.79 5.89 2.36
N LEU A 32 2.50 6.22 1.27
CA LEU A 32 3.96 6.25 1.26
C LEU A 32 4.53 7.37 2.14
N LYS A 33 3.85 8.51 2.27
CA LYS A 33 4.23 9.58 3.20
C LYS A 33 4.07 9.13 4.65
N GLU A 34 2.96 8.50 5.00
CA GLU A 34 2.72 7.91 6.33
C GLU A 34 3.83 6.91 6.71
N ARG A 35 4.35 6.19 5.72
CA ARG A 35 5.44 5.22 5.86
C ARG A 35 6.85 5.82 5.75
N LYS A 36 6.98 7.12 5.51
CA LYS A 36 8.26 7.82 5.28
C LYS A 36 9.06 7.24 4.09
N LEU A 37 8.37 6.76 3.06
CA LEU A 37 8.94 6.17 1.84
C LEU A 37 8.71 7.03 0.60
N TRP A 38 7.84 8.04 0.70
CA TRP A 38 7.62 8.98 -0.39
C TRP A 38 8.86 9.86 -0.61
N ARG A 39 9.20 10.08 -1.89
CA ARG A 39 10.25 11.00 -2.33
C ARG A 39 9.66 11.98 -3.32
N ASP A 40 10.08 13.24 -3.28
CA ASP A 40 9.59 14.23 -4.24
C ASP A 40 9.97 13.83 -5.67
N GLY A 41 9.02 13.97 -6.58
CA GLY A 41 9.16 13.51 -7.97
C GLY A 41 9.06 12.00 -8.17
N MET A 42 8.73 11.21 -7.13
CA MET A 42 8.51 9.77 -7.25
C MET A 42 7.37 9.47 -8.22
N LYS A 43 7.66 8.67 -9.24
CA LYS A 43 6.68 8.27 -10.25
C LYS A 43 5.78 7.16 -9.70
N LEU A 44 4.54 7.10 -10.19
CA LEU A 44 3.61 6.02 -9.87
C LEU A 44 4.14 4.65 -10.33
N LYS A 45 4.66 4.60 -11.57
CA LYS A 45 5.24 3.41 -12.22
C LYS A 45 6.43 3.85 -13.08
N CYS A 46 7.49 3.05 -13.12
CA CYS A 46 8.60 3.26 -14.06
C CYS A 46 8.16 3.04 -15.52
N LYS A 47 8.63 3.89 -16.43
CA LYS A 47 8.43 3.69 -17.88
C LYS A 47 9.39 2.59 -18.34
N GLY A 48 8.89 1.54 -18.99
CA GLY A 48 9.71 0.41 -19.45
C GLY A 48 9.87 -0.75 -18.45
N GLY A 49 9.24 -0.68 -17.27
CA GLY A 49 9.37 -1.71 -16.23
C GLY A 49 10.27 -1.25 -15.08
N CYS A 50 10.37 -2.08 -14.05
CA CYS A 50 11.28 -1.86 -12.92
C CYS A 50 12.45 -2.82 -13.08
N GLU A 51 13.68 -2.35 -12.85
CA GLU A 51 14.85 -3.22 -12.82
C GLU A 51 14.69 -4.29 -11.74
N GLU A 52 15.23 -5.48 -12.01
CA GLU A 52 15.18 -6.60 -11.07
C GLU A 52 15.93 -6.25 -9.78
N GLY A 53 15.33 -6.57 -8.62
CA GLY A 53 15.87 -6.18 -7.32
C GLY A 53 15.63 -4.73 -6.91
N SER A 54 15.04 -3.87 -7.76
CA SER A 54 14.65 -2.52 -7.36
C SER A 54 13.59 -2.56 -6.26
N ILE A 55 13.88 -1.97 -5.10
CA ILE A 55 12.96 -1.98 -3.95
C ILE A 55 12.02 -0.77 -3.96
N ASN A 56 12.49 0.40 -4.41
CA ASN A 56 11.79 1.68 -4.23
C ASN A 56 11.77 2.59 -5.48
N CYS A 57 12.01 2.05 -6.68
CA CYS A 57 12.13 2.84 -7.91
C CYS A 57 10.86 3.63 -8.29
N CYS A 58 9.67 3.12 -7.95
CA CYS A 58 8.38 3.80 -8.13
C CYS A 58 7.41 3.47 -7.00
N ALA A 59 6.33 4.25 -6.88
CA ALA A 59 5.35 4.11 -5.81
C ALA A 59 4.77 2.69 -5.71
N ARG A 60 4.45 2.08 -6.86
CA ARG A 60 3.95 0.69 -6.91
C ARG A 60 4.95 -0.30 -6.35
N THR A 61 6.21 -0.24 -6.76
CA THR A 61 7.26 -1.16 -6.31
C THR A 61 7.58 -0.96 -4.83
N ALA A 62 7.64 0.28 -4.37
CA ALA A 62 7.86 0.60 -2.97
C ALA A 62 6.76 0.01 -2.07
N MET A 63 5.50 0.12 -2.50
CA MET A 63 4.35 -0.44 -1.79
C MET A 63 4.30 -1.97 -1.86
N ALA A 64 4.51 -2.57 -3.03
CA ALA A 64 4.52 -4.02 -3.20
C ALA A 64 5.64 -4.69 -2.39
N ASN A 65 6.72 -3.97 -2.09
CA ASN A 65 7.81 -4.45 -1.26
C ASN A 65 7.59 -4.29 0.24
N GLN A 66 6.48 -3.67 0.68
CA GLN A 66 6.17 -3.54 2.10
C GLN A 66 5.84 -4.90 2.72
N PRO A 67 6.34 -5.20 3.95
CA PRO A 67 6.15 -6.51 4.58
C PRO A 67 4.68 -6.91 4.75
N ASP A 68 3.83 -5.98 5.18
CA ASP A 68 2.40 -6.22 5.41
C ASP A 68 1.65 -6.51 4.10
N PHE A 69 2.02 -5.85 3.00
CA PHE A 69 1.46 -6.13 1.68
C PHE A 69 1.94 -7.46 1.10
N LYS A 70 3.17 -7.88 1.42
CA LYS A 70 3.68 -9.22 1.07
C LYS A 70 3.06 -10.33 1.90
N ALA A 71 2.78 -10.06 3.17
CA ALA A 71 2.16 -11.00 4.10
C ALA A 71 0.64 -11.12 3.90
N GLN A 72 0.00 -10.13 3.28
CA GLN A 72 -1.43 -10.15 3.02
C GLN A 72 -1.77 -11.19 1.94
N ARG A 73 -2.60 -12.16 2.31
CA ARG A 73 -3.15 -13.16 1.38
C ARG A 73 -4.20 -12.51 0.48
N GLY A 74 -4.36 -13.07 -0.72
CA GLY A 74 -5.39 -12.60 -1.64
C GLY A 74 -6.78 -12.90 -1.08
N LYS A 75 -7.74 -11.97 -1.23
CA LYS A 75 -9.13 -12.20 -0.78
C LYS A 75 -9.75 -13.48 -1.34
N LEU A 76 -9.38 -13.88 -2.56
CA LEU A 76 -9.82 -15.13 -3.18
C LEU A 76 -9.22 -16.35 -2.47
N GLU A 77 -7.93 -16.31 -2.17
CA GLU A 77 -7.25 -17.37 -1.41
C GLU A 77 -7.87 -17.50 -0.01
N GLU A 78 -8.13 -16.39 0.67
CA GLU A 78 -8.84 -16.39 1.95
C GLU A 78 -10.25 -16.99 1.83
N ALA A 79 -11.00 -16.65 0.78
CA ALA A 79 -12.35 -17.17 0.55
C ALA A 79 -12.36 -18.67 0.25
N ILE A 80 -11.40 -19.16 -0.54
CA ILE A 80 -11.23 -20.59 -0.86
C ILE A 80 -10.98 -21.39 0.43
N ILE A 81 -10.06 -20.91 1.28
CA ILE A 81 -9.74 -21.55 2.56
C ILE A 81 -10.92 -21.53 3.53
N LEU A 82 -11.63 -20.41 3.63
CA LEU A 82 -12.84 -20.28 4.44
C LEU A 82 -13.97 -21.21 3.96
N ALA A 83 -13.99 -21.52 2.66
CA ALA A 83 -14.91 -22.47 2.07
C ALA A 83 -14.43 -23.93 2.16
N ASN A 84 -13.33 -24.22 2.90
CA ASN A 84 -12.72 -25.54 3.03
C ASN A 84 -12.32 -26.17 1.68
N HIS A 85 -11.96 -25.34 0.71
CA HIS A 85 -11.34 -25.77 -0.54
C HIS A 85 -9.83 -25.51 -0.47
N GLU A 86 -9.03 -26.42 -1.03
CA GLU A 86 -7.56 -26.32 -1.12
C GLU A 86 -7.09 -26.22 -2.58
#